data_AF-A0A2U0I0Y5-F1
#
_entry.id   AF-A0A2U0I0Y5-F1
#
_cell.length_a   1.000
_cell.length_b   1.000
_cell.length_c   1.000
_cell.angle_alpha   90.00
_cell.angle_beta   90.00
_cell.angle_gamma   90.00
#
_symmetry.space_group_name_H-M   'P 1'
#
loop_
_entity.id
_entity.type
_entity.pdbx_description
1 polymer ?
#
loop_
_entity_poly.entity_id
_entity_poly.type
_entity_poly.pdbx_seq_one_letter_code
_entity_poly.pdbx_strand_id
1 'polypeptide(L)'
;MIKRILTIGMLTATVFISCKNNQKQENTDSSNTEQTASKDVVTQSLTNNDGETLEMSFNNSEGTATVNFKGESIDLEQQRSGSGIWYKNDQYELRGKGNDIWLKKDGEVIFEHQDKKASVEFKNEEGDVLNVTFNNTAGTAKAYLNGGAQIDLEQEKAASGIWYKNDQYELRGKGNDVWLKKDGETVFQHEDDKVNVEAKNDKGDVLTMTFNNTAGTVKAYLNGGEQIDLEQKKAASGIWYENDTYELRGKGDNYMLIKDGETVFEN
;
A
#
# COMPACT_ATOMS: atom_id res chain seq x y z
N MET A 1 34.16 5.23 -60.98
CA MET A 1 33.93 3.84 -60.49
C MET A 1 32.50 3.42 -60.84
N ILE A 2 32.15 2.14 -60.64
CA ILE A 2 31.03 1.48 -61.34
C ILE A 2 29.65 1.87 -60.78
N LYS A 3 28.72 2.26 -61.66
CA LYS A 3 27.28 2.36 -61.36
C LYS A 3 26.63 0.97 -61.43
N ARG A 4 25.64 0.69 -60.58
CA ARG A 4 24.71 -0.44 -60.74
C ARG A 4 23.27 0.07 -60.92
N ILE A 5 22.47 -0.68 -61.66
CA ILE A 5 21.21 -0.26 -62.31
C ILE A 5 20.24 -1.45 -62.34
N LEU A 6 18.94 -1.19 -62.10
CA LEU A 6 17.79 -2.12 -62.27
C LEU A 6 17.81 -3.38 -61.34
N THR A 7 16.72 -4.13 -61.15
CA THR A 7 15.43 -4.18 -61.89
C THR A 7 14.21 -4.30 -60.95
N ILE A 8 13.04 -3.87 -61.43
CA ILE A 8 11.72 -4.06 -60.80
C ILE A 8 11.22 -5.50 -61.00
N GLY A 9 10.45 -6.03 -60.03
CA GLY A 9 9.67 -7.26 -60.17
C GLY A 9 8.30 -7.12 -59.50
N MET A 10 7.25 -6.89 -60.29
CA MET A 10 5.86 -6.75 -59.83
C MET A 10 5.01 -7.85 -60.48
N LEU A 11 4.25 -8.60 -59.68
CA LEU A 11 3.36 -9.63 -60.21
C LEU A 11 2.04 -9.69 -59.42
N THR A 12 0.97 -9.18 -60.03
CA THR A 12 -0.40 -9.25 -59.53
C THR A 12 -1.20 -10.25 -60.36
N ALA A 13 -1.92 -11.17 -59.71
CA ALA A 13 -2.90 -12.04 -60.38
C ALA A 13 -4.12 -12.28 -59.47
N THR A 14 -5.27 -11.77 -59.89
CA THR A 14 -6.58 -11.99 -59.24
C THR A 14 -7.47 -12.83 -60.14
N VAL A 15 -8.13 -13.86 -59.59
CA VAL A 15 -9.21 -14.59 -60.29
C VAL A 15 -10.36 -14.87 -59.30
N PHE A 16 -11.58 -14.83 -59.83
CA PHE A 16 -12.88 -15.13 -59.20
C PHE A 16 -13.01 -16.65 -58.92
N ILE A 17 -14.06 -17.27 -58.34
CA ILE A 17 -15.52 -17.07 -58.19
C ILE A 17 -15.98 -17.93 -56.96
N SER A 18 -17.22 -18.04 -56.43
CA SER A 18 -18.58 -17.51 -56.69
C SER A 18 -19.43 -17.62 -55.40
N CYS A 19 -20.75 -17.36 -55.45
CA CYS A 19 -21.70 -17.56 -54.34
C CYS A 19 -22.87 -18.50 -54.74
N LYS A 20 -23.31 -19.42 -53.83
CA LYS A 20 -24.71 -19.58 -53.33
C LYS A 20 -25.07 -20.95 -52.71
N ASN A 21 -25.88 -20.86 -51.64
CA ASN A 21 -27.00 -21.72 -51.21
C ASN A 21 -26.82 -23.17 -50.70
N ASN A 22 -27.50 -23.40 -49.56
CA ASN A 22 -28.19 -24.62 -49.10
C ASN A 22 -27.32 -25.85 -48.71
N GLN A 23 -27.63 -26.65 -47.69
CA GLN A 23 -28.90 -26.79 -46.95
C GLN A 23 -28.71 -27.27 -45.49
N LYS A 24 -29.80 -27.18 -44.71
CA LYS A 24 -29.98 -27.63 -43.31
C LYS A 24 -29.53 -29.08 -43.04
N GLN A 25 -28.87 -29.30 -41.90
CA GLN A 25 -28.96 -30.57 -41.17
C GLN A 25 -29.09 -30.28 -39.67
N GLU A 26 -30.18 -30.74 -39.05
CA GLU A 26 -30.30 -30.78 -37.59
C GLU A 26 -29.57 -32.00 -37.04
N ASN A 27 -28.97 -31.85 -35.86
CA ASN A 27 -28.88 -32.92 -34.88
C ASN A 27 -28.96 -32.29 -33.50
N THR A 28 -30.00 -32.68 -32.75
CA THR A 28 -30.17 -32.33 -31.35
C THR A 28 -29.28 -33.25 -30.52
N ASP A 29 -28.43 -32.70 -29.64
CA ASP A 29 -28.47 -33.14 -28.25
C ASP A 29 -27.83 -32.16 -27.24
N SER A 30 -28.38 -32.22 -26.02
CA SER A 30 -27.77 -31.98 -24.71
C SER A 30 -26.83 -30.78 -24.49
N SER A 31 -27.36 -29.82 -23.72
CA SER A 31 -26.69 -29.17 -22.58
C SER A 31 -25.25 -28.67 -22.75
N ASN A 32 -25.13 -27.38 -23.04
CA ASN A 32 -24.35 -26.51 -22.16
C ASN A 32 -24.99 -25.12 -22.14
N THR A 33 -25.64 -24.77 -21.02
CA THR A 33 -25.88 -23.36 -20.70
C THR A 33 -24.55 -22.80 -20.21
N GLU A 34 -23.72 -22.32 -21.15
CA GLU A 34 -22.49 -21.62 -20.80
C GLU A 34 -22.86 -20.36 -20.03
N GLN A 35 -22.74 -20.43 -18.71
CA GLN A 35 -22.92 -19.30 -17.80
C GLN A 35 -21.84 -18.28 -18.10
N THR A 36 -22.14 -17.40 -19.05
CA THR A 36 -21.34 -16.23 -19.36
C THR A 36 -21.25 -15.41 -18.09
N ALA A 37 -20.07 -15.38 -17.47
CA ALA A 37 -19.82 -14.53 -16.32
C ALA A 37 -19.97 -13.07 -16.77
N SER A 38 -21.15 -12.49 -16.51
CA SER A 38 -21.46 -11.12 -16.88
C SER A 38 -20.55 -10.19 -16.09
N LYS A 39 -19.83 -9.33 -16.81
CA LYS A 39 -18.92 -8.33 -16.20
C LYS A 39 -19.66 -7.30 -15.34
N ASP A 40 -20.99 -7.32 -15.41
CA ASP A 40 -21.89 -6.46 -14.66
C ASP A 40 -22.15 -6.96 -13.24
N VAL A 41 -21.88 -8.24 -12.93
CA VAL A 41 -21.99 -8.79 -11.56
C VAL A 41 -20.61 -8.76 -10.88
N VAL A 42 -20.49 -8.02 -9.79
CA VAL A 42 -19.25 -7.87 -9.01
C VAL A 42 -19.50 -8.35 -7.58
N THR A 43 -18.72 -9.32 -7.12
CA THR A 43 -18.75 -9.80 -5.73
C THR A 43 -17.67 -9.18 -4.87
N GLN A 44 -17.95 -9.03 -3.58
CA GLN A 44 -17.02 -8.53 -2.56
C GLN A 44 -17.30 -9.21 -1.23
N SER A 45 -16.27 -9.40 -0.40
CA SER A 45 -16.39 -9.87 0.98
C SER A 45 -15.55 -8.98 1.88
N LEU A 46 -16.08 -8.57 3.03
CA LEU A 46 -15.43 -7.68 4.00
C LEU A 46 -15.68 -8.19 5.43
N THR A 47 -14.67 -8.10 6.30
CA THR A 47 -14.75 -8.59 7.69
C THR A 47 -14.55 -7.43 8.67
N ASN A 48 -15.50 -7.22 9.59
CA ASN A 48 -15.43 -6.13 10.56
C ASN A 48 -14.41 -6.40 11.69
N ASN A 49 -14.26 -5.43 12.60
CA ASN A 49 -13.34 -5.55 13.74
C ASN A 49 -13.69 -6.69 14.71
N ASP A 50 -14.96 -7.12 14.73
CA ASP A 50 -15.48 -8.20 15.57
C ASP A 50 -15.30 -9.60 14.94
N GLY A 51 -14.73 -9.67 13.73
CA GLY A 51 -14.49 -10.92 13.00
C GLY A 51 -15.69 -11.45 12.23
N GLU A 52 -16.76 -10.66 12.11
CA GLU A 52 -17.96 -10.99 11.36
C GLU A 52 -17.78 -10.61 9.88
N THR A 53 -18.22 -11.46 8.95
CA THR A 53 -18.08 -11.23 7.51
C THR A 53 -19.40 -10.83 6.87
N LEU A 54 -19.33 -9.82 6.00
CA LEU A 54 -20.38 -9.41 5.08
C LEU A 54 -19.97 -9.81 3.65
N GLU A 55 -20.77 -10.65 3.00
CA GLU A 55 -20.62 -10.94 1.56
C GLU A 55 -21.63 -10.09 0.78
N MET A 56 -21.22 -9.62 -0.40
CA MET A 56 -22.03 -8.76 -1.26
C MET A 56 -21.87 -9.18 -2.72
N SER A 57 -22.96 -9.13 -3.48
CA SER A 57 -22.98 -9.30 -4.93
C SER A 57 -23.77 -8.15 -5.56
N PHE A 58 -23.12 -7.32 -6.37
CA PHE A 58 -23.69 -6.15 -7.01
C PHE A 58 -23.96 -6.44 -8.48
N ASN A 59 -25.23 -6.49 -8.90
CA ASN A 59 -25.59 -6.52 -10.32
C ASN A 59 -25.78 -5.10 -10.84
N ASN A 60 -24.75 -4.58 -11.50
CA ASN A 60 -24.71 -3.22 -12.04
C ASN A 60 -25.66 -3.03 -13.25
N SER A 61 -26.12 -4.11 -13.90
CA SER A 61 -27.07 -4.05 -15.02
C SER A 61 -28.53 -3.94 -14.57
N GLU A 62 -28.88 -4.55 -13.43
CA GLU A 62 -30.23 -4.51 -12.84
C GLU A 62 -30.37 -3.40 -11.78
N GLY A 63 -29.25 -2.90 -11.25
CA GLY A 63 -29.27 -1.96 -10.13
C GLY A 63 -29.65 -2.62 -8.81
N THR A 64 -29.23 -3.87 -8.61
CA THR A 64 -29.54 -4.68 -7.42
C THR A 64 -28.28 -5.09 -6.68
N ALA A 65 -28.41 -5.36 -5.37
CA ALA A 65 -27.36 -5.94 -4.55
C ALA A 65 -27.93 -7.01 -3.62
N THR A 66 -27.38 -8.22 -3.67
CA THR A 66 -27.65 -9.28 -2.70
C THR A 66 -26.56 -9.26 -1.64
N VAL A 67 -26.94 -9.30 -0.37
CA VAL A 67 -26.04 -9.23 0.78
C VAL A 67 -26.24 -10.44 1.69
N ASN A 68 -25.18 -11.18 2.01
CA ASN A 68 -25.23 -12.24 3.03
C ASN A 68 -24.59 -11.74 4.32
N PHE A 69 -25.32 -11.79 5.42
CA PHE A 69 -24.80 -11.48 6.76
C PHE A 69 -25.28 -12.50 7.78
N LYS A 70 -24.36 -13.14 8.52
CA LYS A 70 -24.69 -14.13 9.56
C LYS A 70 -25.61 -15.28 9.10
N GLY A 71 -25.63 -15.57 7.79
CA GLY A 71 -26.51 -16.56 7.16
C GLY A 71 -27.88 -16.04 6.71
N GLU A 72 -28.23 -14.79 7.00
CA GLU A 72 -29.39 -14.09 6.43
C GLU A 72 -28.99 -13.50 5.06
N SER A 73 -29.75 -13.80 4.00
CA SER A 73 -29.52 -13.30 2.64
C SER A 73 -30.58 -12.27 2.29
N ILE A 74 -30.15 -11.11 1.80
CA ILE A 74 -30.92 -9.87 1.77
C ILE A 74 -30.76 -9.20 0.40
N ASP A 75 -31.84 -9.10 -0.37
CA ASP A 75 -31.85 -8.37 -1.64
C ASP A 75 -32.20 -6.89 -1.43
N LEU A 76 -31.47 -6.00 -2.13
CA LEU A 76 -31.54 -4.55 -2.02
C LEU A 76 -31.59 -3.87 -3.39
N GLU A 77 -32.40 -2.83 -3.55
CA GLU A 77 -32.48 -2.00 -4.75
C GLU A 77 -31.59 -0.75 -4.67
N GLN A 78 -30.89 -0.42 -5.75
CA GLN A 78 -30.02 0.74 -5.84
C GLN A 78 -30.80 2.05 -5.65
N GLN A 79 -30.24 2.94 -4.84
CA GLN A 79 -30.78 4.25 -4.54
C GLN A 79 -29.84 5.34 -5.07
N ARG A 80 -30.39 6.50 -5.42
CA ARG A 80 -29.60 7.62 -5.95
C ARG A 80 -28.76 8.30 -4.86
N SER A 81 -27.50 7.90 -4.73
CA SER A 81 -26.53 8.59 -3.89
C SER A 81 -25.91 9.83 -4.57
N GLY A 82 -25.38 10.76 -3.77
CA GLY A 82 -24.50 11.84 -4.24
C GLY A 82 -23.01 11.46 -4.27
N SER A 83 -22.61 10.39 -3.58
CA SER A 83 -21.27 9.81 -3.62
C SER A 83 -21.28 8.38 -3.07
N GLY A 84 -20.47 7.49 -3.64
CA GLY A 84 -20.42 6.08 -3.22
C GLY A 84 -21.70 5.30 -3.53
N ILE A 85 -21.85 4.12 -2.91
CA ILE A 85 -23.00 3.23 -3.07
C ILE A 85 -24.10 3.55 -2.07
N TRP A 86 -25.34 3.28 -2.48
CA TRP A 86 -26.51 3.21 -1.61
C TRP A 86 -27.49 2.20 -2.21
N TYR A 87 -27.84 1.17 -1.44
CA TYR A 87 -28.84 0.15 -1.77
C TYR A 87 -29.75 -0.02 -0.55
N LYS A 88 -31.05 -0.32 -0.74
CA LYS A 88 -31.97 -0.56 0.39
C LYS A 88 -33.10 -1.51 0.02
N ASN A 89 -33.80 -2.00 1.04
CA ASN A 89 -35.21 -2.45 0.93
C ASN A 89 -36.03 -1.78 2.07
N ASP A 90 -37.18 -2.34 2.45
CA ASP A 90 -38.03 -1.77 3.52
C ASP A 90 -37.41 -1.86 4.92
N GLN A 91 -36.49 -2.80 5.16
CA GLN A 91 -35.87 -3.03 6.48
C GLN A 91 -34.36 -2.71 6.49
N TYR A 92 -33.67 -2.85 5.36
CA TYR A 92 -32.22 -2.78 5.29
C TYR A 92 -31.71 -1.61 4.47
N GLU A 93 -30.56 -1.06 4.86
CA GLU A 93 -29.83 -0.05 4.09
C GLU A 93 -28.34 -0.38 4.08
N LEU A 94 -27.78 -0.62 2.89
CA LEU A 94 -26.34 -0.70 2.63
C LEU A 94 -25.85 0.63 2.04
N ARG A 95 -24.79 1.20 2.60
CA ARG A 95 -24.10 2.37 2.05
C ARG A 95 -22.60 2.27 2.21
N GLY A 96 -21.86 3.06 1.44
CA GLY A 96 -20.43 3.26 1.65
C GLY A 96 -19.70 3.80 0.44
N LYS A 97 -18.37 3.78 0.47
CA LYS A 97 -17.50 4.27 -0.61
C LYS A 97 -16.20 3.47 -0.65
N GLY A 98 -15.97 2.73 -1.73
CA GLY A 98 -14.89 1.73 -1.74
C GLY A 98 -15.23 0.62 -0.75
N ASN A 99 -14.26 0.22 0.08
CA ASN A 99 -14.50 -0.75 1.15
C ASN A 99 -15.11 -0.12 2.42
N ASP A 100 -15.13 1.21 2.54
CA ASP A 100 -15.60 1.88 3.75
C ASP A 100 -17.14 1.90 3.72
N ILE A 101 -17.79 0.94 4.40
CA ILE A 101 -19.22 0.61 4.27
C ILE A 101 -19.93 0.38 5.62
N TRP A 102 -21.26 0.48 5.61
CA TRP A 102 -22.12 0.02 6.70
C TRP A 102 -23.42 -0.62 6.18
N LEU A 103 -23.87 -1.67 6.88
CA LEU A 103 -25.21 -2.24 6.72
C LEU A 103 -26.05 -1.88 7.95
N LYS A 104 -27.28 -1.43 7.71
CA LYS A 104 -28.30 -1.20 8.73
C LYS A 104 -29.46 -2.18 8.60
N LYS A 105 -30.09 -2.49 9.74
CA LYS A 105 -31.40 -3.17 9.85
C LYS A 105 -32.29 -2.32 10.75
N ASP A 106 -33.49 -2.00 10.28
CA ASP A 106 -34.51 -1.18 10.95
C ASP A 106 -33.98 0.20 11.47
N GLY A 107 -32.91 0.70 10.84
CA GLY A 107 -32.24 1.98 11.14
C GLY A 107 -30.95 1.90 11.97
N GLU A 108 -30.76 0.80 12.71
CA GLU A 108 -29.57 0.51 13.52
C GLU A 108 -28.43 -0.08 12.68
N VAL A 109 -27.17 0.27 12.98
CA VAL A 109 -25.99 -0.28 12.28
C VAL A 109 -25.70 -1.68 12.83
N ILE A 110 -25.77 -2.68 11.97
CA ILE A 110 -25.52 -4.09 12.32
C ILE A 110 -24.20 -4.64 11.77
N PHE A 111 -23.55 -3.89 10.87
CA PHE A 111 -22.20 -4.13 10.38
C PHE A 111 -21.57 -2.80 9.93
N GLU A 112 -20.31 -2.58 10.26
CA GLU A 112 -19.49 -1.48 9.73
C GLU A 112 -18.07 -2.00 9.41
N HIS A 113 -17.53 -1.56 8.27
CA HIS A 113 -16.16 -1.84 7.84
C HIS A 113 -15.46 -0.56 7.40
N GLN A 114 -14.20 -0.40 7.81
CA GLN A 114 -13.33 0.70 7.39
C GLN A 114 -11.90 0.16 7.15
N ASP A 115 -11.27 0.56 6.05
CA ASP A 115 -9.89 0.18 5.75
C ASP A 115 -8.88 0.93 6.65
N LYS A 116 -8.01 0.20 7.36
CA LYS A 116 -6.92 0.76 8.16
C LYS A 116 -5.73 1.13 7.27
N LYS A 117 -5.85 2.27 6.59
CA LYS A 117 -4.84 2.78 5.64
C LYS A 117 -3.73 3.56 6.34
N ALA A 118 -2.50 3.44 5.82
CA ALA A 118 -1.35 4.25 6.20
C ALA A 118 -0.56 4.64 4.95
N SER A 119 -0.18 5.92 4.83
CA SER A 119 0.61 6.43 3.70
C SER A 119 1.97 6.90 4.19
N VAL A 120 3.04 6.51 3.49
CA VAL A 120 4.43 6.83 3.81
C VAL A 120 5.15 7.26 2.53
N GLU A 121 5.97 8.29 2.63
CA GLU A 121 6.92 8.69 1.59
C GLU A 121 8.34 8.27 2.00
N PHE A 122 9.03 7.53 1.14
CA PHE A 122 10.45 7.20 1.31
C PHE A 122 11.26 7.94 0.26
N LYS A 123 12.48 8.35 0.60
CA LYS A 123 13.38 9.07 -0.31
C LYS A 123 14.82 8.53 -0.24
N ASN A 124 15.41 8.18 -1.38
CA ASN A 124 16.80 7.66 -1.42
C ASN A 124 17.84 8.81 -1.52
N GLU A 125 19.13 8.45 -1.46
CA GLU A 125 20.24 9.41 -1.60
C GLU A 125 20.30 10.06 -2.99
N GLU A 126 19.90 9.34 -4.04
CA GLU A 126 19.85 9.85 -5.43
C GLU A 126 18.75 10.91 -5.61
N GLY A 127 17.79 10.97 -4.68
CA GLY A 127 16.71 11.94 -4.63
C GLY A 127 15.36 11.43 -5.15
N ASP A 128 15.29 10.17 -5.59
CA ASP A 128 14.06 9.48 -5.94
C ASP A 128 13.11 9.41 -4.75
N VAL A 129 11.82 9.35 -5.06
CA VAL A 129 10.74 9.32 -4.06
C VAL A 129 9.82 8.14 -4.33
N LEU A 130 9.67 7.27 -3.35
CA LEU A 130 8.71 6.16 -3.36
C LEU A 130 7.56 6.48 -2.41
N ASN A 131 6.42 6.88 -2.95
CA ASN A 131 5.18 7.06 -2.20
C ASN A 131 4.45 5.71 -2.10
N VAL A 132 4.13 5.25 -0.88
CA VAL A 132 3.40 3.99 -0.64
C VAL A 132 2.19 4.22 0.24
N THR A 133 1.03 3.72 -0.17
CA THR A 133 -0.17 3.61 0.68
C THR A 133 -0.48 2.15 0.95
N PHE A 134 -0.30 1.74 2.20
CA PHE A 134 -0.67 0.42 2.71
C PHE A 134 -2.14 0.41 3.14
N ASN A 135 -2.87 -0.64 2.80
CA ASN A 135 -4.17 -0.97 3.39
C ASN A 135 -4.01 -2.22 4.25
N ASN A 136 -3.91 -2.00 5.56
CA ASN A 136 -3.65 -3.06 6.54
C ASN A 136 -4.89 -3.92 6.83
N THR A 137 -6.09 -3.53 6.38
CA THR A 137 -7.29 -4.39 6.46
C THR A 137 -7.37 -5.34 5.27
N ALA A 138 -7.10 -4.86 4.05
CA ALA A 138 -7.18 -5.66 2.83
C ALA A 138 -5.88 -6.38 2.44
N GLY A 139 -4.78 -6.21 3.19
CA GLY A 139 -3.48 -6.82 2.86
C GLY A 139 -2.93 -6.38 1.51
N THR A 140 -3.04 -5.08 1.17
CA THR A 140 -2.58 -4.54 -0.13
C THR A 140 -1.74 -3.27 0.05
N ALA A 141 -0.89 -2.97 -0.93
CA ALA A 141 -0.13 -1.73 -1.00
C ALA A 141 -0.22 -1.13 -2.41
N LYS A 142 -0.34 0.20 -2.49
CA LYS A 142 -0.24 0.98 -3.72
C LYS A 142 1.03 1.82 -3.67
N ALA A 143 1.96 1.59 -4.60
CA ALA A 143 3.22 2.31 -4.66
C ALA A 143 3.34 3.17 -5.94
N TYR A 144 4.03 4.30 -5.82
CA TYR A 144 4.34 5.21 -6.93
C TYR A 144 5.80 5.64 -6.81
N LEU A 145 6.66 5.15 -7.70
CA LEU A 145 8.05 5.57 -7.81
C LEU A 145 8.12 6.84 -8.68
N ASN A 146 8.69 7.92 -8.16
CA ASN A 146 8.85 9.22 -8.82
C ASN A 146 7.57 9.80 -9.44
N GLY A 147 6.41 9.54 -8.82
CA GLY A 147 5.10 9.94 -9.35
C GLY A 147 4.70 9.26 -10.66
N GLY A 148 5.35 8.14 -11.00
CA GLY A 148 5.08 7.33 -12.19
C GLY A 148 3.79 6.50 -12.10
N ALA A 149 3.76 5.40 -12.84
CA ALA A 149 2.59 4.50 -12.87
C ALA A 149 2.32 3.89 -11.48
N GLN A 150 1.04 3.68 -11.17
CA GLN A 150 0.59 2.96 -9.98
C GLN A 150 1.09 1.51 -10.02
N ILE A 151 1.68 1.06 -8.93
CA ILE A 151 2.09 -0.32 -8.70
C ILE A 151 1.16 -0.88 -7.60
N ASP A 152 0.20 -1.70 -8.00
CA ASP A 152 -0.67 -2.45 -7.08
C ASP A 152 0.03 -3.72 -6.60
N LEU A 153 0.05 -3.96 -5.29
CA LEU A 153 0.78 -5.07 -4.66
C LEU A 153 -0.10 -5.76 -3.61
N GLU A 154 -0.02 -7.08 -3.52
CA GLU A 154 -0.69 -7.91 -2.52
C GLU A 154 0.31 -8.39 -1.45
N GLN A 155 -0.14 -8.55 -0.21
CA GLN A 155 0.71 -8.91 0.93
C GLN A 155 1.10 -10.38 0.92
N GLU A 156 2.38 -10.64 1.12
CA GLU A 156 2.94 -11.99 1.26
C GLU A 156 3.33 -12.30 2.72
N LYS A 157 3.44 -13.59 3.04
CA LYS A 157 3.84 -14.04 4.38
C LYS A 157 5.34 -13.85 4.63
N ALA A 158 5.72 -12.69 5.14
CA ALA A 158 7.08 -12.41 5.63
C ALA A 158 7.41 -13.18 6.93
N ALA A 159 8.70 -13.50 7.13
CA ALA A 159 9.23 -13.99 8.41
C ALA A 159 9.57 -12.86 9.39
N SER A 160 9.81 -11.64 8.87
CA SER A 160 10.02 -10.39 9.62
C SER A 160 9.80 -9.22 8.67
N GLY A 161 9.31 -8.09 9.18
CA GLY A 161 9.04 -6.90 8.36
C GLY A 161 7.84 -7.04 7.43
N ILE A 162 7.81 -6.24 6.38
CA ILE A 162 6.79 -6.24 5.33
C ILE A 162 7.27 -6.96 4.06
N TRP A 163 6.33 -7.58 3.36
CA TRP A 163 6.51 -8.11 2.02
C TRP A 163 5.19 -7.95 1.26
N TYR A 164 5.24 -7.24 0.14
CA TYR A 164 4.15 -7.13 -0.83
C TYR A 164 4.69 -7.37 -2.24
N LYS A 165 3.91 -7.94 -3.16
CA LYS A 165 4.33 -8.13 -4.56
C LYS A 165 3.17 -8.21 -5.55
N ASN A 166 3.52 -8.18 -6.83
CA ASN A 166 2.71 -8.67 -7.95
C ASN A 166 3.60 -9.53 -8.87
N ASP A 167 3.23 -9.74 -10.14
CA ASP A 167 4.02 -10.51 -11.11
C ASP A 167 5.36 -9.87 -11.50
N GLN A 168 5.47 -8.54 -11.40
CA GLN A 168 6.63 -7.77 -11.84
C GLN A 168 7.41 -7.10 -10.71
N TYR A 169 6.75 -6.74 -9.61
CA TYR A 169 7.34 -5.93 -8.54
C TYR A 169 7.33 -6.65 -7.20
N GLU A 170 8.39 -6.44 -6.41
CA GLU A 170 8.51 -6.92 -5.02
C GLU A 170 8.90 -5.75 -4.10
N LEU A 171 8.04 -5.43 -3.14
CA LEU A 171 8.30 -4.47 -2.07
C LEU A 171 8.65 -5.23 -0.79
N ARG A 172 9.85 -4.98 -0.26
CA ARG A 172 10.37 -5.52 1.01
C ARG A 172 10.65 -4.36 1.96
N GLY A 173 10.54 -4.58 3.27
CA GLY A 173 10.99 -3.57 4.24
C GLY A 173 10.97 -4.05 5.68
N LYS A 174 11.65 -3.34 6.59
CA LYS A 174 11.65 -3.60 8.03
C LYS A 174 11.99 -2.32 8.80
N GLY A 175 11.06 -1.85 9.64
CA GLY A 175 11.18 -0.50 10.19
C GLY A 175 10.96 0.52 9.06
N ASN A 176 11.87 1.49 8.91
CA ASN A 176 11.86 2.43 7.79
C ASN A 176 12.60 1.87 6.56
N ASP A 177 13.52 0.92 6.76
CA ASP A 177 14.38 0.36 5.71
C ASP A 177 13.50 -0.38 4.68
N VAL A 178 13.57 -0.02 3.39
CA VAL A 178 12.66 -0.47 2.33
C VAL A 178 13.36 -0.63 0.97
N TRP A 179 12.96 -1.65 0.22
CA TRP A 179 13.46 -1.96 -1.13
C TRP A 179 12.28 -2.26 -2.06
N LEU A 180 12.22 -1.58 -3.20
CA LEU A 180 11.35 -1.97 -4.31
C LEU A 180 12.21 -2.59 -5.40
N LYS A 181 11.87 -3.81 -5.80
CA LYS A 181 12.42 -4.48 -6.97
C LYS A 181 11.41 -4.51 -8.11
N LYS A 182 11.94 -4.56 -9.33
CA LYS A 182 11.21 -4.82 -10.57
C LYS A 182 11.93 -5.90 -11.36
N ASP A 183 11.19 -6.91 -11.80
CA ASP A 183 11.66 -8.06 -12.59
C ASP A 183 12.90 -8.76 -11.97
N GLY A 184 13.09 -8.61 -10.65
CA GLY A 184 14.21 -9.12 -9.84
C GLY A 184 15.30 -8.09 -9.47
N GLU A 185 15.41 -6.99 -10.21
CA GLU A 185 16.41 -5.94 -10.01
C GLU A 185 15.91 -4.85 -9.04
N THR A 186 16.78 -4.30 -8.19
CA THR A 186 16.41 -3.20 -7.29
C THR A 186 16.23 -1.91 -8.08
N VAL A 187 15.04 -1.29 -7.99
CA VAL A 187 14.70 -0.01 -8.65
C VAL A 187 14.45 1.14 -7.67
N PHE A 188 14.36 0.84 -6.37
CA PHE A 188 14.42 1.83 -5.29
C PHE A 188 14.93 1.15 -4.02
N GLN A 189 15.76 1.85 -3.25
CA GLN A 189 16.30 1.41 -1.96
C GLN A 189 16.42 2.62 -1.05
N HIS A 190 15.94 2.48 0.18
CA HIS A 190 16.05 3.46 1.25
C HIS A 190 16.34 2.73 2.55
N GLU A 191 17.36 3.18 3.26
CA GLU A 191 17.75 2.67 4.58
C GLU A 191 17.93 3.91 5.47
N ASP A 192 17.58 3.85 6.75
CA ASP A 192 17.94 4.97 7.63
C ASP A 192 19.48 5.01 7.77
N ASP A 193 20.08 6.19 7.62
CA ASP A 193 21.46 6.42 8.06
C ASP A 193 21.50 6.42 9.60
N LYS A 194 21.86 5.25 10.17
CA LYS A 194 21.93 5.01 11.62
C LYS A 194 23.38 4.96 12.10
N VAL A 195 23.79 5.97 12.87
CA VAL A 195 25.13 6.05 13.48
C VAL A 195 25.04 5.71 14.97
N ASN A 196 25.77 4.67 15.39
CA ASN A 196 25.91 4.31 16.80
C ASN A 196 27.19 4.92 17.38
N VAL A 197 27.07 5.58 18.54
CA VAL A 197 28.15 6.24 19.27
C VAL A 197 28.13 5.79 20.72
N GLU A 198 29.30 5.59 21.33
CA GLU A 198 29.47 5.40 22.76
C GLU A 198 30.46 6.45 23.28
N ALA A 199 29.95 7.41 24.06
CA ALA A 199 30.76 8.43 24.72
C ALA A 199 30.99 8.05 26.19
N LYS A 200 32.13 8.45 26.75
CA LYS A 200 32.50 8.21 28.16
C LYS A 200 33.14 9.43 28.78
N ASN A 201 32.81 9.72 30.03
CA ASN A 201 33.37 10.85 30.78
C ASN A 201 34.43 10.40 31.80
N ASP A 202 35.13 11.37 32.41
CA ASP A 202 36.15 11.13 33.44
C ASP A 202 35.63 10.45 34.73
N LYS A 203 34.31 10.42 34.95
CA LYS A 203 33.68 9.73 36.09
C LYS A 203 33.45 8.24 35.80
N GLY A 204 33.59 7.82 34.54
CA GLY A 204 33.26 6.48 34.07
C GLY A 204 31.79 6.28 33.67
N ASP A 205 30.99 7.35 33.59
CA ASP A 205 29.65 7.27 32.99
C ASP A 205 29.76 6.97 31.50
N VAL A 206 28.77 6.28 30.96
CA VAL A 206 28.68 5.88 29.54
C VAL A 206 27.38 6.42 28.95
N LEU A 207 27.48 7.18 27.86
CA LEU A 207 26.34 7.63 27.07
C LEU A 207 26.34 6.91 25.72
N THR A 208 25.45 5.93 25.56
CA THR A 208 25.25 5.22 24.28
C THR A 208 24.17 5.94 23.49
N MET A 209 24.42 6.22 22.20
CA MET A 209 23.53 6.97 21.32
C MET A 209 23.38 6.26 19.96
N THR A 210 22.16 6.08 19.50
CA THR A 210 21.83 5.71 18.11
C THR A 210 21.19 6.91 17.44
N PHE A 211 21.97 7.65 16.66
CA PHE A 211 21.45 8.70 15.77
C PHE A 211 20.78 8.05 14.57
N ASN A 212 19.63 8.57 14.16
CA ASN A 212 19.00 8.32 12.88
C ASN A 212 18.98 9.65 12.12
N ASN A 213 19.95 9.83 11.21
CA ASN A 213 20.15 11.06 10.47
C ASN A 213 19.04 11.27 9.41
N THR A 214 18.49 10.17 8.86
CA THR A 214 17.34 10.19 7.95
C THR A 214 16.09 10.75 8.60
N ALA A 215 15.77 10.30 9.82
CA ALA A 215 14.58 10.74 10.56
C ALA A 215 14.81 12.00 11.42
N GLY A 216 16.06 12.50 11.52
CA GLY A 216 16.40 13.60 12.42
C GLY A 216 16.12 13.30 13.89
N THR A 217 16.44 12.09 14.36
CA THR A 217 16.20 11.66 15.75
C THR A 217 17.44 10.99 16.36
N VAL A 218 17.47 10.89 17.70
CA VAL A 218 18.47 10.08 18.41
C VAL A 218 17.82 9.34 19.58
N LYS A 219 18.21 8.09 19.77
CA LYS A 219 17.91 7.29 20.96
C LYS A 219 19.14 7.25 21.85
N ALA A 220 19.06 7.77 23.07
CA ALA A 220 20.17 7.80 24.01
C ALA A 220 19.89 6.97 25.27
N TYR A 221 20.94 6.40 25.86
CA TYR A 221 20.91 5.66 27.12
C TYR A 221 22.10 6.09 27.97
N LEU A 222 21.85 6.72 29.12
CA LEU A 222 22.88 7.04 30.12
C LEU A 222 23.04 5.86 31.08
N ASN A 223 24.26 5.33 31.20
CA ASN A 223 24.62 4.19 32.05
C ASN A 223 23.75 2.93 31.85
N GLY A 224 23.19 2.74 30.64
CA GLY A 224 22.27 1.64 30.33
C GLY A 224 20.90 1.75 31.02
N GLY A 225 20.50 2.96 31.44
CA GLY A 225 19.20 3.25 32.06
C GLY A 225 18.04 3.34 31.05
N GLU A 226 17.08 4.21 31.34
CA GLU A 226 15.90 4.41 30.50
C GLU A 226 16.26 4.97 29.10
N GLN A 227 15.43 4.66 28.11
CA GLN A 227 15.56 5.17 26.74
C GLN A 227 15.15 6.65 26.69
N ILE A 228 16.01 7.48 26.12
CA ILE A 228 15.77 8.91 25.89
C ILE A 228 15.63 9.13 24.39
N ASP A 229 14.40 9.28 23.91
CA ASP A 229 14.07 9.64 22.53
C ASP A 229 14.12 11.17 22.35
N LEU A 230 14.94 11.67 21.42
CA LEU A 230 15.10 13.10 21.14
C LEU A 230 14.95 13.41 19.65
N GLU A 231 14.39 14.58 19.34
CA GLU A 231 14.24 15.10 17.98
C GLU A 231 15.26 16.20 17.67
N GLN A 232 15.78 16.24 16.43
CA GLN A 232 16.76 17.23 16.01
C GLN A 232 16.18 18.64 15.99
N LYS A 233 16.92 19.58 16.59
CA LYS A 233 16.62 21.01 16.56
C LYS A 233 17.71 21.77 15.81
N LYS A 234 17.42 23.00 15.36
CA LYS A 234 18.30 23.75 14.45
C LYS A 234 19.49 24.38 15.19
N ALA A 235 20.59 23.63 15.30
CA ALA A 235 21.86 24.12 15.84
C ALA A 235 22.50 25.23 14.97
N ALA A 236 23.28 26.11 15.61
CA ALA A 236 24.17 27.05 14.92
C ALA A 236 25.53 26.44 14.55
N SER A 237 25.96 25.40 15.28
CA SER A 237 27.14 24.57 14.99
C SER A 237 27.05 23.29 15.82
N GLY A 238 27.52 22.15 15.27
CA GLY A 238 27.41 20.86 15.95
C GLY A 238 26.00 20.26 15.87
N ILE A 239 25.68 19.35 16.79
CA ILE A 239 24.37 18.72 16.93
C ILE A 239 23.56 19.36 18.06
N TRP A 240 22.23 19.30 17.92
CA TRP A 240 21.27 19.63 18.96
C TRP A 240 20.03 18.75 18.76
N TYR A 241 19.66 17.99 19.80
CA TYR A 241 18.45 17.19 19.86
C TYR A 241 17.75 17.43 21.22
N GLU A 242 16.42 17.41 21.27
CA GLU A 242 15.66 17.82 22.47
C GLU A 242 14.28 17.14 22.53
N ASN A 243 13.80 16.90 23.76
CA ASN A 243 12.41 16.58 24.12
C ASN A 243 12.00 17.39 25.37
N ASP A 244 10.78 17.20 25.88
CA ASP A 244 10.20 17.95 27.01
C ASP A 244 10.99 17.86 28.35
N THR A 245 12.00 17.00 28.47
CA THR A 245 12.75 16.72 29.71
C THR A 245 14.27 16.72 29.51
N TYR A 246 14.75 16.42 28.30
CA TYR A 246 16.16 16.20 28.00
C TYR A 246 16.62 16.98 26.76
N GLU A 247 17.86 17.47 26.81
CA GLU A 247 18.55 18.13 25.70
C GLU A 247 19.93 17.50 25.49
N LEU A 248 20.23 17.05 24.27
CA LEU A 248 21.55 16.60 23.84
C LEU A 248 22.17 17.65 22.93
N ARG A 249 23.38 18.11 23.27
CA ARG A 249 24.23 18.97 22.43
C ARG A 249 25.59 18.31 22.25
N GLY A 250 26.31 18.67 21.19
CA GLY A 250 27.65 18.11 20.95
C GLY A 250 28.32 18.64 19.68
N LYS A 251 29.62 18.41 19.54
CA LYS A 251 30.39 18.81 18.35
C LYS A 251 31.68 18.00 18.24
N GLY A 252 31.82 17.25 17.14
CA GLY A 252 32.86 16.23 17.05
C GLY A 252 32.55 15.12 18.05
N ASP A 253 33.57 14.67 18.79
CA ASP A 253 33.46 13.56 19.74
C ASP A 253 33.04 13.98 21.16
N ASN A 254 32.70 15.25 21.35
CA ASN A 254 32.31 15.84 22.63
C ASN A 254 30.78 15.97 22.71
N TYR A 255 30.16 15.39 23.74
CA TYR A 255 28.71 15.33 23.93
C TYR A 255 28.32 15.79 25.33
N MET A 256 27.20 16.52 25.42
CA MET A 256 26.61 16.99 26.67
C MET A 256 25.12 16.66 26.68
N LEU A 257 24.69 15.88 27.67
CA LEU A 257 23.27 15.58 27.94
C LEU A 257 22.83 16.38 29.17
N ILE A 258 21.80 17.17 28.99
CA ILE A 258 21.12 17.97 29.99
C ILE A 258 19.76 17.31 30.30
N LYS A 259 19.36 17.32 31.56
CA LYS A 259 18.03 16.91 32.02
C LYS A 259 17.44 18.02 32.90
N ASP A 260 16.21 18.46 32.63
CA ASP A 260 15.50 19.47 33.42
C ASP A 260 16.30 20.79 33.64
N GLY A 261 17.27 21.07 32.76
CA GLY A 261 18.20 22.21 32.85
C GLY A 261 19.55 21.92 33.53
N GLU A 262 19.76 20.75 34.12
CA GLU A 262 21.02 20.33 34.75
C GLU A 262 21.83 19.35 33.88
N THR A 263 23.14 19.54 33.76
CA THR A 263 24.02 18.64 32.98
C THR A 263 24.19 17.30 33.70
N VAL A 264 23.67 16.22 33.12
CA VAL A 264 23.76 14.85 33.65
C VAL A 264 24.91 14.05 33.02
N PHE A 265 25.39 14.42 31.84
CA PHE A 265 26.59 13.88 31.20
C PHE A 265 27.30 14.95 30.38
N GLU A 266 28.63 14.95 30.39
CA GLU A 266 29.51 15.80 29.56
C GLU A 266 30.85 15.08 29.35
N ASN A 267 31.45 15.17 28.16
CA ASN A 267 32.75 14.58 27.81
C ASN A 267 33.56 15.44 26.82
#